data_AF-A0A6G0W679-F1
#
_entry.id   AF-A0A6G0W679-F1
#
_cell.length_a   1.000
_cell.length_b   1.000
_cell.length_c   1.000
_cell.angle_alpha   90.00
_cell.angle_beta   90.00
_cell.angle_gamma   90.00
#
_symmetry.space_group_name_H-M   'P 1'
#
loop_
_entity.id
_entity.type
_entity.pdbx_description
1 polymer ?
#
loop_
_entity_poly.entity_id
_entity_poly.type
_entity_poly.pdbx_seq_one_letter_code
_entity_poly.pdbx_strand_id
1 'polypeptide(L)'
;MRLITHNMLMCNKKGVTNGFPLILKSEETEVVESEFNAEFIVKMVGKIDWAAFKAGATALQLDMPETLTEEDKTNEEVLKKIHHALLDIHVKKGTLVCPESGREFPIVDGIPNMLLREDEV
;
A
#
# COMPACT_ATOMS: atom_id res chain seq x y z
N MET A 1 -4.33 4.24 7.51
CA MET A 1 -3.58 3.09 6.99
C MET A 1 -2.47 3.59 6.09
N ARG A 2 -1.23 3.18 6.32
CA ARG A 2 -0.07 3.53 5.48
C ARG A 2 0.02 2.60 4.27
N LEU A 3 0.69 3.03 3.19
CA LEU A 3 0.91 2.18 2.03
C LEU A 3 1.75 0.94 2.34
N ILE A 4 2.66 1.00 3.32
CA ILE A 4 3.40 -0.19 3.78
C ILE A 4 2.44 -1.30 4.27
N THR A 5 1.39 -0.93 5.00
CA THR A 5 0.37 -1.87 5.47
C THR A 5 -0.42 -2.44 4.31
N HIS A 6 -0.81 -1.59 3.36
CA HIS A 6 -1.51 -2.01 2.15
C HIS A 6 -0.73 -3.08 1.38
N ASN A 7 0.59 -2.93 1.27
CA ASN A 7 1.47 -3.89 0.58
C ASN A 7 1.62 -5.24 1.31
N MET A 8 1.16 -5.34 2.57
CA MET A 8 1.19 -6.58 3.35
C MET A 8 -0.19 -7.27 3.44
N LEU A 9 -1.25 -6.64 2.93
CA LEU A 9 -2.61 -7.15 3.03
C LEU A 9 -3.02 -7.87 1.75
N MET A 10 -3.61 -9.05 1.90
CA MET A 10 -4.18 -9.84 0.81
C MET A 10 -5.59 -10.31 1.15
N CYS A 11 -6.41 -10.55 0.12
CA CYS A 11 -7.72 -11.16 0.31
C CYS A 11 -7.58 -12.67 0.51
N ASN A 12 -8.06 -13.17 1.66
CA ASN A 12 -8.07 -14.59 2.01
C ASN A 12 -9.48 -15.20 1.93
N LYS A 13 -10.38 -14.60 1.13
CA LYS A 13 -11.73 -15.13 0.94
C LYS A 13 -11.66 -16.51 0.28
N LYS A 14 -12.52 -17.42 0.71
CA LYS A 14 -12.63 -18.77 0.14
C LYS A 14 -12.76 -18.75 -1.38
N GLY A 15 -11.94 -19.54 -2.06
CA GLY A 15 -11.95 -19.66 -3.52
C GLY A 15 -11.14 -18.58 -4.25
N VAL A 16 -10.57 -17.61 -3.54
CA VAL A 16 -9.60 -16.65 -4.12
C VAL A 16 -8.23 -17.31 -4.15
N THR A 17 -7.60 -17.30 -5.32
CA THR A 17 -6.21 -17.77 -5.50
C THR A 17 -5.24 -16.61 -5.65
N ASN A 18 -5.68 -15.50 -6.25
CA ASN A 18 -4.92 -14.28 -6.47
C ASN A 18 -5.57 -13.11 -5.72
N GLY A 19 -5.37 -13.06 -4.40
CA GLY A 19 -5.92 -12.03 -3.51
C GLY A 19 -5.09 -10.76 -3.37
N PHE A 20 -3.98 -10.63 -4.11
CA PHE A 20 -3.00 -9.56 -3.97
C PHE A 20 -2.56 -9.02 -5.35
N PRO A 21 -2.33 -7.69 -5.50
CA PRO A 21 -2.61 -6.64 -4.53
C PRO A 21 -4.10 -6.29 -4.44
N LEU A 22 -4.52 -5.81 -3.28
CA LEU A 22 -5.86 -5.24 -3.12
C LEU A 22 -5.94 -3.92 -3.89
N ILE A 23 -7.08 -3.61 -4.50
CA ILE A 23 -7.29 -2.35 -5.19
C ILE A 23 -7.68 -1.30 -4.14
N LEU A 24 -6.82 -0.30 -3.95
CA LEU A 24 -7.07 0.81 -3.03
C LEU A 24 -7.99 1.84 -3.69
N LYS A 25 -9.09 2.19 -3.01
CA LYS A 25 -9.92 3.36 -3.30
C LYS A 25 -9.87 4.28 -2.08
N SER A 26 -9.14 5.39 -2.19
CA SER A 26 -9.03 6.36 -1.11
C SER A 26 -10.15 7.40 -1.21
N GLU A 27 -10.73 7.78 -0.07
CA GLU A 27 -11.71 8.87 0.03
C GLU A 27 -11.15 10.04 0.85
N GLU A 28 -10.46 9.71 1.94
CA GLU A 28 -9.84 10.69 2.84
C GLU A 28 -8.41 10.25 3.17
N THR A 29 -7.47 11.15 2.92
CA THR A 29 -6.04 10.94 3.19
C THR A 29 -5.51 12.06 4.07
N GLU A 30 -4.54 11.72 4.92
CA GLU A 30 -3.83 12.64 5.79
C GLU A 30 -2.32 12.44 5.59
N VAL A 31 -1.57 13.52 5.56
CA VAL A 31 -0.10 13.47 5.56
C VAL A 31 0.38 13.60 7.00
N VAL A 32 1.02 12.55 7.50
CA VAL A 32 1.61 12.50 8.83
C VAL A 32 3.10 12.25 8.66
N GLU A 33 3.89 13.32 8.76
CA GLU A 33 5.34 13.23 8.59
C GLU A 33 5.97 12.25 9.58
N SER A 34 6.89 11.44 9.06
CA SER A 34 7.66 10.47 9.83
C SER A 34 9.16 10.68 9.64
N GLU A 35 9.96 10.18 10.57
CA GLU A 35 11.41 10.33 10.47
C GLU A 35 11.95 9.61 9.23
N PHE A 36 12.69 10.35 8.41
CA PHE A 36 13.30 9.80 7.20
C PHE A 36 14.52 8.96 7.56
N ASN A 37 14.52 7.70 7.15
CA ASN A 37 15.65 6.80 7.28
C ASN A 37 15.90 6.08 5.95
N ALA A 38 16.94 6.50 5.24
CA ALA A 38 17.32 5.95 3.94
C ALA A 38 17.59 4.43 3.99
N GLU A 39 18.30 3.96 5.01
CA GLU A 39 18.64 2.54 5.16
C GLU A 39 17.39 1.67 5.36
N PHE A 40 16.41 2.19 6.13
CA PHE A 40 15.12 1.53 6.31
C PHE A 40 14.35 1.42 4.98
N ILE A 41 14.31 2.49 4.19
CA ILE A 41 13.60 2.50 2.90
C ILE A 41 14.24 1.52 1.93
N VAL A 42 15.57 1.53 1.78
CA VAL A 42 16.28 0.58 0.90
C VAL A 42 15.99 -0.86 1.31
N LYS A 43 16.02 -1.17 2.61
CA LYS A 43 15.68 -2.50 3.12
C LYS A 43 14.21 -2.87 2.90
N MET A 44 13.29 -1.92 3.05
CA MET A 44 11.86 -2.16 2.85
C MET A 44 11.50 -2.35 1.39
N VAL A 45 12.10 -1.56 0.50
CA VAL A 45 11.94 -1.70 -0.95
C VAL A 45 12.32 -3.10 -1.43
N GLY A 46 13.32 -3.74 -0.80
CA GLY A 46 13.68 -5.13 -1.09
C GLY A 46 12.70 -6.19 -0.56
N LYS A 47 11.71 -5.81 0.27
CA LYS A 47 10.72 -6.72 0.88
C LYS A 47 9.30 -6.51 0.37
N ILE A 48 8.97 -5.28 -0.04
CA ILE A 48 7.65 -4.95 -0.58
C ILE A 48 7.56 -5.40 -2.04
N ASP A 49 6.35 -5.71 -2.48
CA ASP A 49 6.07 -5.87 -3.90
C ASP A 49 5.98 -4.48 -4.55
N TRP A 50 6.90 -4.18 -5.47
CA TRP A 50 6.99 -2.87 -6.11
C TRP A 50 5.77 -2.56 -6.99
N ALA A 51 5.21 -3.57 -7.66
CA ALA A 51 4.04 -3.38 -8.53
C ALA A 51 2.80 -3.04 -7.70
N ALA A 52 2.60 -3.73 -6.57
CA ALA A 52 1.56 -3.42 -5.60
C ALA A 52 1.73 -2.05 -4.96
N PHE A 53 2.96 -1.66 -4.62
CA PHE A 53 3.26 -0.33 -4.10
C PHE A 53 2.93 0.75 -5.13
N LYS A 54 3.35 0.59 -6.39
CA LYS A 54 3.04 1.51 -7.49
C LYS A 54 1.53 1.62 -7.72
N ALA A 55 0.80 0.51 -7.68
CA ALA A 55 -0.67 0.51 -7.79
C ALA A 55 -1.33 1.32 -6.66
N GLY A 56 -0.89 1.11 -5.41
CA GLY A 56 -1.35 1.89 -4.26
C GLY A 56 -1.00 3.38 -4.36
N ALA A 57 0.22 3.70 -4.79
CA ALA A 57 0.66 5.08 -5.00
C ALA A 57 -0.16 5.78 -6.10
N THR A 58 -0.44 5.08 -7.20
CA THR A 58 -1.28 5.58 -8.30
C THR A 58 -2.71 5.86 -7.82
N ALA A 59 -3.26 5.01 -6.96
CA ALA A 59 -4.57 5.22 -6.34
C ALA A 59 -4.62 6.44 -5.40
N LEU A 60 -3.46 6.91 -4.93
CA LEU A 60 -3.28 8.14 -4.16
C LEU A 60 -2.82 9.32 -5.01
N GLN A 61 -2.82 9.18 -6.35
CA GLN A 61 -2.38 10.20 -7.31
C GLN A 61 -0.91 10.61 -7.15
N LEU A 62 -0.07 9.68 -6.67
CA LEU A 62 1.38 9.89 -6.53
C LEU A 62 2.10 9.23 -7.69
N ASP A 63 3.03 9.97 -8.28
CA ASP A 63 3.89 9.45 -9.34
C ASP A 63 5.11 8.73 -8.75
N MET A 64 5.33 7.49 -9.18
CA MET A 64 6.41 6.62 -8.71
C MET A 64 7.14 6.01 -9.91
N PRO A 65 8.46 5.81 -9.82
CA PRO A 65 9.24 5.25 -10.92
C PRO A 65 8.77 3.83 -11.28
N GLU A 66 8.83 3.49 -12.56
CA GLU A 66 8.34 2.20 -13.06
C GLU A 66 9.12 1.03 -12.49
N THR A 67 10.43 1.20 -12.38
CA THR A 67 11.36 0.22 -11.82
C THR A 67 12.31 0.95 -10.88
N LEU A 68 12.73 0.27 -9.82
CA LEU A 68 13.81 0.76 -8.98
C LEU A 68 15.14 0.31 -9.57
N THR A 69 15.95 1.27 -9.99
CA THR A 69 17.33 1.01 -10.40
C THR A 69 18.26 1.00 -9.18
N GLU A 70 19.48 0.47 -9.32
CA GLU A 70 20.49 0.54 -8.26
C GLU A 70 20.93 1.99 -7.97
N GLU A 71 20.82 2.88 -8.96
CA GLU A 71 21.08 4.31 -8.81
C GLU A 71 20.00 4.97 -7.93
N ASP A 72 18.74 4.58 -8.08
CA ASP A 72 17.62 5.07 -7.26
C ASP A 72 17.75 4.70 -5.78
N LYS A 73 18.39 3.57 -5.47
CA LYS A 73 18.68 3.14 -4.09
C LYS A 73 19.72 4.04 -3.40
N THR A 74 20.49 4.79 -4.19
CA THR A 74 21.54 5.70 -3.68
C THR A 74 21.09 7.16 -3.77
N ASN A 75 20.06 7.45 -4.57
CA ASN A 75 19.52 8.79 -4.74
C ASN A 75 18.57 9.17 -3.60
N GLU A 76 19.01 10.07 -2.72
CA GLU A 76 18.25 10.54 -1.57
C GLU A 76 16.90 11.18 -1.95
N GLU A 77 16.81 11.85 -3.11
CA GLU A 77 15.55 12.47 -3.55
C GLU A 77 14.48 11.42 -3.87
N VAL A 78 14.89 10.32 -4.50
CA VAL A 78 13.99 9.20 -4.82
C VAL A 78 13.58 8.48 -3.53
N LEU A 79 14.54 8.23 -2.63
CA LEU A 79 14.25 7.62 -1.34
C LEU A 79 13.29 8.46 -0.49
N LYS A 80 13.40 9.79 -0.52
CA LYS A 80 12.45 10.70 0.14
C LYS A 80 11.05 10.62 -0.46
N LYS A 81 10.93 10.55 -1.79
CA LYS A 81 9.62 10.35 -2.45
C LYS A 81 8.98 9.02 -2.06
N ILE A 82 9.78 7.95 -2.04
CA ILE A 82 9.32 6.62 -1.62
C ILE A 82 8.90 6.64 -0.15
N HIS A 83 9.72 7.22 0.72
CA HIS A 83 9.41 7.38 2.15
C HIS A 83 8.08 8.10 2.35
N HIS A 84 7.90 9.23 1.67
CA HIS A 84 6.68 10.02 1.75
C HIS A 84 5.44 9.19 1.39
N ALA A 85 5.48 8.50 0.25
CA ALA A 85 4.36 7.66 -0.16
C ALA A 85 4.15 6.44 0.76
N LEU A 86 5.24 5.79 1.18
CA LEU A 86 5.19 4.55 1.92
C LEU A 86 4.76 4.74 3.39
N LEU A 87 5.20 5.82 4.03
CA LEU A 87 5.08 6.03 5.47
C LEU A 87 4.30 7.28 5.87
N ASP A 88 4.42 8.38 5.13
CA ASP A 88 3.80 9.65 5.56
C ASP A 88 2.31 9.69 5.21
N ILE A 89 1.93 9.13 4.06
CA ILE A 89 0.54 9.18 3.62
C ILE A 89 -0.31 8.12 4.33
N HIS A 90 -1.30 8.61 5.07
CA HIS A 90 -2.27 7.82 5.80
C HIS A 90 -3.64 7.92 5.15
N VAL A 91 -4.14 6.80 4.65
CA VAL A 91 -5.54 6.69 4.24
C VAL A 91 -6.40 6.62 5.50
N LYS A 92 -7.22 7.65 5.77
CA LYS A 92 -8.16 7.70 6.90
C LYS A 92 -9.46 6.98 6.58
N LYS A 93 -10.01 7.24 5.40
CA LYS A 93 -11.21 6.59 4.89
C LYS A 93 -11.01 6.12 3.46
N GLY A 94 -11.57 4.97 3.15
CA GLY A 94 -11.50 4.36 1.84
C GLY A 94 -11.88 2.90 1.89
N THR A 95 -11.61 2.17 0.82
CA THR A 95 -11.96 0.77 0.67
C THR A 95 -10.85 0.03 -0.06
N LEU A 96 -10.52 -1.17 0.42
CA LEU A 96 -9.68 -2.13 -0.29
C LEU A 96 -10.58 -3.14 -0.98
N VAL A 97 -10.41 -3.33 -2.29
CA VAL A 97 -11.23 -4.26 -3.07
C VAL A 97 -10.38 -5.45 -3.49
N CYS A 98 -10.86 -6.67 -3.24
CA CYS A 98 -10.22 -7.87 -3.74
C CYS A 98 -10.28 -7.90 -5.27
N PRO A 99 -9.15 -8.11 -5.96
CA PRO A 99 -9.13 -8.10 -7.43
C PRO A 99 -9.91 -9.26 -8.06
N GLU A 100 -9.97 -10.42 -7.39
CA GLU A 100 -10.62 -11.63 -7.93
C GLU A 100 -12.08 -11.74 -7.52
N SER A 101 -12.38 -11.61 -6.21
CA SER A 101 -13.74 -11.79 -5.69
C SER A 101 -14.59 -10.51 -5.69
N GLY A 102 -13.98 -9.35 -5.92
CA GLY A 102 -14.65 -8.05 -5.78
C GLY A 102 -15.03 -7.70 -4.33
N ARG A 103 -14.63 -8.51 -3.34
CA ARG A 103 -14.95 -8.25 -1.93
C ARG A 103 -14.33 -6.95 -1.46
N GLU A 104 -15.16 -6.10 -0.89
CA GLU A 104 -14.76 -4.82 -0.32
C GLU A 104 -14.45 -4.93 1.17
N PHE A 105 -13.32 -4.37 1.57
CA PHE A 105 -12.83 -4.24 2.94
C PHE A 105 -12.72 -2.74 3.28
N PRO A 106 -13.63 -2.20 4.11
CA PRO A 106 -13.65 -0.77 4.40
C PRO A 106 -12.48 -0.38 5.31
N ILE A 107 -11.95 0.82 5.09
CA ILE A 107 -10.96 1.48 5.94
C ILE A 107 -11.70 2.60 6.70
N VAL A 108 -11.74 2.50 8.02
CA VAL A 108 -12.37 3.49 8.90
C VAL A 108 -11.35 3.96 9.92
N ASP A 109 -11.21 5.29 10.08
CA ASP A 109 -10.21 5.93 10.95
C ASP A 109 -8.78 5.40 10.76
N GLY A 110 -8.48 5.04 9.52
CA GLY A 110 -7.20 4.51 9.09
C GLY A 110 -6.94 3.05 9.46
N ILE A 111 -7.95 2.32 9.91
CA ILE A 111 -7.88 0.90 10.23
C ILE A 111 -8.64 0.11 9.14
N PRO A 112 -7.97 -0.75 8.36
CA PRO A 112 -8.63 -1.62 7.39
C PRO A 112 -9.35 -2.76 8.12
N ASN A 113 -10.64 -2.94 7.84
CA ASN A 113 -11.41 -4.06 8.36
C ASN A 113 -11.34 -5.25 7.41
N MET A 114 -10.50 -6.23 7.76
CA MET A 114 -10.28 -7.46 6.99
C MET A 114 -11.13 -8.65 7.47
N LEU A 115 -12.16 -8.42 8.28
CA LEU A 115 -13.01 -9.50 8.79
C LEU A 115 -13.84 -10.12 7.66
N LEU A 116 -13.74 -11.43 7.54
CA LEU A 116 -14.57 -12.26 6.68
C LEU A 116 -15.74 -12.83 7.48
N ARG A 117 -16.88 -13.02 6.81
CA ARG A 117 -18.02 -13.73 7.41
C ARG A 117 -17.74 -15.24 7.42
N GLU A 118 -18.45 -15.99 8.25
CA GLU A 118 -18.29 -17.46 8.35
C GLU A 118 -18.51 -18.18 7.01
N ASP A 119 -19.38 -17.66 6.14
CA ASP A 119 -19.63 -18.18 4.79
C ASP A 119 -18.52 -17.82 3.78
N GLU A 120 -17.68 -16.83 4.09
CA GLU A 120 -16.59 -16.34 3.22
C GLU A 120 -15.22 -16.96 3.55
N VAL A 121 -15.13 -17.82 4.57
CA VAL A 121 -13.90 -18.53 5.00
C VAL A 121 -13.84 -19.96 4.46
#